data_AF-A0A8J3MGI6-F1
#
_entry.id   AF-A0A8J3MGI6-F1
#
_cell.length_a   1.000
_cell.length_b   1.000
_cell.length_c   1.000
_cell.angle_alpha   90.00
_cell.angle_beta   90.00
_cell.angle_gamma   90.00
#
_symmetry.space_group_name_H-M   'P 1'
#
loop_
_entity.id
_entity.type
_entity.pdbx_description
1 polymer ?
#
loop_
_entity_poly.entity_id
_entity_poly.type
_entity_poly.pdbx_seq_one_letter_code
_entity_poly.pdbx_strand_id
1 'polypeptide(L)'
;MAGETVVVGPEDVLPGGWAASVLLAGSGTARWHAEVVASLRRGWRGAGRLAVFAPSAEATPPSWVAARRDQADAVVFRVYGDGGAEVLEAVRQQGCGRGVVLLAPDASADLREFARGHGVECVAGADRAAEVVLAALAGGDPRDGVDAEVPLTLWRTPSFRHWARAQERAGNRVDHARAVWAMSASPGAGAFLWAVHPHVHVAGEGRVKSNEVVIGRTDVVAVVAYQPAGVLLQTRVVLVREFRSAAVTADGYVHELPGGSDPSARDLCAAAAAEFGTETGLAVDGGRLRAHGARQPVATLLAHRQHVFSVELSGAEMDGLADCTQVHGDAAEGERTTVEVATFGQIIDGGLTDWTTLGMIVAVLSAVPPVSAAAAS
;
A
#
# COMPACT_ATOMS: atom_id res chain seq x y z
N MET A 1 -0.67 -8.68 -30.71
CA MET A 1 -1.38 -7.58 -31.40
C MET A 1 -0.73 -6.28 -30.99
N ALA A 2 -0.46 -5.37 -31.93
CA ALA A 2 0.08 -4.05 -31.59
C ALA A 2 -0.95 -3.28 -30.75
N GLY A 3 -0.49 -2.56 -29.72
CA GLY A 3 -1.38 -1.75 -28.88
C GLY A 3 -2.01 -0.60 -29.66
N GLU A 4 -3.27 -0.31 -29.38
CA GLU A 4 -4.03 0.81 -29.98
C GLU A 4 -3.92 2.05 -29.07
N THR A 5 -3.91 3.26 -29.64
CA THR A 5 -4.08 4.50 -28.86
C THR A 5 -5.34 5.24 -29.30
N VAL A 6 -6.30 5.39 -28.38
CA VAL A 6 -7.58 6.08 -28.61
C VAL A 6 -7.55 7.42 -27.87
N VAL A 7 -7.93 8.49 -28.57
CA VAL A 7 -8.10 9.82 -27.96
C VAL A 7 -9.57 9.97 -27.60
N VAL A 8 -9.83 10.46 -26.39
CA VAL A 8 -11.17 10.62 -25.83
C VAL A 8 -11.33 12.06 -25.36
N GLY A 9 -12.24 12.78 -26.00
CA GLY A 9 -12.67 14.12 -25.63
C GLY A 9 -13.93 14.13 -24.76
N PRO A 10 -14.45 15.33 -24.41
CA PRO A 10 -15.59 15.49 -23.50
C PRO A 10 -16.91 14.92 -24.02
N GLU A 11 -17.10 14.90 -25.34
CA GLU A 11 -18.32 14.42 -26.00
C GLU A 11 -18.24 12.95 -26.43
N ASP A 12 -17.06 12.33 -26.31
CA ASP A 12 -16.84 10.96 -26.73
C ASP A 12 -17.35 9.95 -25.69
N VAL A 13 -17.89 8.84 -26.18
CA VAL A 13 -18.22 7.69 -25.34
C VAL A 13 -16.93 7.01 -24.87
N LEU A 14 -16.85 6.71 -23.58
CA LEU A 14 -15.68 6.03 -23.03
C LEU A 14 -15.54 4.62 -23.61
N PRO A 15 -14.31 4.18 -23.93
CA PRO A 15 -14.07 2.77 -24.22
C PRO A 15 -14.48 1.91 -23.02
N GLY A 16 -15.05 0.73 -23.26
CA GLY A 16 -15.43 -0.20 -22.17
C GLY A 16 -14.25 -0.76 -21.36
N GLY A 17 -13.02 -0.53 -21.82
CA GLY A 17 -11.79 -0.92 -21.14
C GLY A 17 -10.53 -0.39 -21.84
N TRP A 18 -9.44 -0.32 -21.08
CA TRP A 18 -8.10 0.07 -21.54
C TRP A 18 -7.02 -0.61 -20.68
N ALA A 19 -5.82 -0.73 -21.23
CA ALA A 19 -4.65 -1.21 -20.51
C ALA A 19 -3.95 -0.08 -19.73
N ALA A 20 -4.02 1.14 -20.24
CA ALA A 20 -3.45 2.31 -19.63
C ALA A 20 -4.21 3.56 -20.07
N SER A 21 -4.11 4.62 -19.28
CA SER A 21 -4.75 5.90 -19.55
C SER A 21 -3.84 7.08 -19.21
N VAL A 22 -3.93 8.15 -20.02
CA VAL A 22 -3.19 9.40 -19.83
C VAL A 22 -4.16 10.56 -19.92
N LEU A 23 -4.17 11.43 -18.92
CA LEU A 23 -4.83 12.72 -19.00
C LEU A 23 -3.84 13.80 -19.46
N LEU A 24 -4.23 14.57 -20.47
CA LEU A 24 -3.57 15.82 -20.83
C LEU A 24 -4.27 16.96 -20.09
N ALA A 25 -3.60 17.51 -19.07
CA ALA A 25 -4.13 18.55 -18.20
C ALA A 25 -3.33 19.85 -18.36
N GLY A 26 -3.99 20.98 -18.11
CA GLY A 26 -3.37 22.30 -18.16
C GLY A 26 -3.92 23.20 -19.26
N SER A 27 -3.60 24.48 -19.15
CA SER A 27 -4.00 25.51 -20.12
C SER A 27 -3.26 25.37 -21.45
N GLY A 28 -3.82 25.88 -22.54
CA GLY A 28 -3.14 26.00 -23.83
C GLY A 28 -4.01 25.60 -25.03
N THR A 29 -3.38 25.53 -26.20
CA THR A 29 -4.04 25.22 -27.47
C THR A 29 -4.09 23.72 -27.76
N ALA A 30 -5.01 23.28 -28.63
CA ALA A 30 -5.10 21.89 -29.09
C ALA A 30 -3.79 21.34 -29.74
N ARG A 31 -2.85 22.22 -30.09
CA ARG A 31 -1.59 21.84 -30.74
C ARG A 31 -0.71 20.97 -29.85
N TRP A 32 -0.49 21.34 -28.59
CA TRP A 32 0.39 20.55 -27.72
C TRP A 32 -0.22 19.20 -27.36
N HIS A 33 -1.57 19.12 -27.27
CA HIS A 33 -2.28 17.84 -27.14
C HIS A 33 -1.93 16.92 -28.32
N ALA A 34 -2.04 17.44 -29.55
CA ALA A 34 -1.74 16.66 -30.76
C ALA A 34 -0.28 16.18 -30.80
N GLU A 35 0.66 17.03 -30.38
CA GLU A 35 2.09 16.68 -30.30
C GLU A 35 2.33 15.53 -29.30
N VAL A 36 1.80 15.63 -28.07
CA VAL A 36 1.93 14.57 -27.05
C VAL A 36 1.22 13.29 -27.47
N VAL A 37 0.01 13.37 -28.04
CA VAL A 37 -0.73 12.21 -28.57
C VAL A 37 0.08 11.50 -29.66
N ALA A 38 0.69 12.25 -30.58
CA ALA A 38 1.51 11.66 -31.64
C ALA A 38 2.72 10.92 -31.06
N SER A 39 3.38 11.48 -30.04
CA SER A 39 4.50 10.85 -29.35
C SER A 39 4.06 9.60 -28.57
N LEU A 40 2.94 9.65 -27.85
CA LEU A 40 2.35 8.50 -27.16
C LEU A 40 2.00 7.37 -28.14
N ARG A 41 1.38 7.67 -29.28
CA ARG A 41 1.09 6.71 -30.35
C ARG A 41 2.36 6.05 -30.88
N ARG A 42 3.40 6.83 -31.12
CA ARG A 42 4.70 6.31 -31.59
C ARG A 42 5.39 5.47 -30.53
N GLY A 43 5.24 5.77 -29.25
CA GLY A 43 5.96 5.13 -28.15
C GLY A 43 5.23 3.96 -27.50
N TRP A 44 3.90 3.86 -27.61
CA TRP A 44 3.13 2.80 -26.97
C TRP A 44 3.50 1.42 -27.51
N ARG A 45 3.94 0.54 -26.62
CA ARG A 45 4.29 -0.86 -26.91
C ARG A 45 3.54 -1.87 -26.03
N GLY A 46 2.69 -1.38 -25.12
CA GLY A 46 1.93 -2.21 -24.21
C GLY A 46 0.89 -3.07 -24.92
N ALA A 47 0.51 -4.16 -24.27
CA ALA A 47 -0.58 -5.00 -24.74
C ALA A 47 -1.91 -4.28 -24.46
N GLY A 48 -2.73 -4.09 -25.50
CA GLY A 48 -4.05 -3.46 -25.36
C GLY A 48 -4.07 -1.96 -25.65
N ARG A 49 -5.15 -1.32 -25.20
CA ARG A 49 -5.48 0.07 -25.55
C ARG A 49 -4.86 1.06 -24.56
N LEU A 50 -4.24 2.11 -25.10
CA LEU A 50 -3.91 3.34 -24.38
C LEU A 50 -5.03 4.36 -24.61
N ALA A 51 -5.78 4.73 -23.57
CA ALA A 51 -6.75 5.82 -23.63
C ALA A 51 -6.06 7.16 -23.33
N VAL A 52 -6.24 8.16 -24.18
CA VAL A 52 -5.71 9.51 -23.94
C VAL A 52 -6.87 10.48 -23.78
N PHE A 53 -7.11 10.91 -22.55
CA PHE A 53 -8.11 11.91 -22.22
C PHE A 53 -7.56 13.29 -22.61
N ALA A 54 -8.13 13.88 -23.65
CA ALA A 54 -7.69 15.15 -24.20
C ALA A 54 -8.86 16.16 -24.15
N PRO A 55 -8.81 17.15 -23.24
CA PRO A 55 -9.77 18.25 -23.24
C PRO A 55 -9.82 18.95 -24.62
N SER A 56 -11.02 19.34 -25.05
CA SER A 56 -11.18 20.24 -26.19
C SER A 56 -10.89 21.68 -25.78
N ALA A 57 -10.39 22.49 -26.72
CA ALA A 57 -9.98 23.87 -26.47
C ALA A 57 -11.16 24.83 -26.22
N GLU A 58 -12.38 24.45 -26.61
CA GLU A 58 -13.50 25.40 -26.70
C GLU A 58 -14.53 25.30 -25.57
N ALA A 59 -14.70 24.16 -24.88
CA ALA A 59 -15.67 24.07 -23.77
C ALA A 59 -15.57 22.77 -22.94
N THR A 60 -14.39 22.36 -22.46
CA THR A 60 -14.34 21.18 -21.57
C THR A 60 -14.93 21.49 -20.19
N PRO A 61 -15.98 20.78 -19.73
CA PRO A 61 -16.51 20.99 -18.38
C PRO A 61 -15.45 20.69 -17.31
N PRO A 62 -15.28 21.53 -16.28
CA PRO A 62 -14.33 21.27 -15.19
C PRO A 62 -14.57 19.91 -14.51
N SER A 63 -15.82 19.48 -14.41
CA SER A 63 -16.22 18.17 -13.87
C SER A 63 -15.69 17.00 -14.70
N TRP A 64 -15.60 17.15 -16.03
CA TRP A 64 -15.03 16.12 -16.89
C TRP A 64 -13.53 15.96 -16.62
N VAL A 65 -12.78 17.07 -16.57
CA VAL A 65 -11.34 17.04 -16.27
C VAL A 65 -11.09 16.44 -14.89
N ALA A 66 -11.87 16.84 -13.89
CA ALA A 66 -11.78 16.29 -12.54
C ALA A 66 -12.02 14.77 -12.52
N ALA A 67 -13.09 14.30 -13.19
CA ALA A 67 -13.39 12.88 -13.28
C ALA A 67 -12.29 12.10 -14.02
N ARG A 68 -11.79 12.61 -15.16
CA ARG A 68 -10.70 11.95 -15.90
C ARG A 68 -9.40 11.93 -15.11
N ARG A 69 -9.15 12.96 -14.29
CA ARG A 69 -7.98 13.01 -13.41
C ARG A 69 -8.02 11.92 -12.35
N ASP A 70 -9.19 11.70 -11.77
CA ASP A 70 -9.40 10.62 -10.79
C ASP A 70 -9.29 9.23 -11.43
N GLN A 71 -9.51 9.08 -12.75
CA GLN A 71 -9.42 7.81 -13.46
C GLN A 71 -8.07 7.54 -14.13
N ALA A 72 -7.29 8.58 -14.44
CA ALA A 72 -6.09 8.43 -15.23
C ALA A 72 -4.97 7.71 -14.46
N ASP A 73 -4.23 6.86 -15.17
CA ASP A 73 -3.04 6.20 -14.64
C ASP A 73 -1.83 7.15 -14.62
N ALA A 74 -1.79 8.08 -15.57
CA ALA A 74 -0.79 9.13 -15.65
C ALA A 74 -1.38 10.47 -16.11
N VAL A 75 -0.71 11.56 -15.75
CA VAL A 75 -1.13 12.92 -16.09
C VAL A 75 0.05 13.73 -16.62
N VAL A 76 -0.13 14.33 -17.80
CA VAL A 76 0.78 15.34 -18.35
C VAL A 76 0.19 16.71 -18.04
N PHE A 77 0.85 17.49 -17.19
CA PHE A 77 0.47 18.87 -16.92
C PHE A 77 1.24 19.83 -17.82
N ARG A 78 0.56 20.58 -18.67
CA ARG A 78 1.16 21.73 -19.36
C ARG A 78 1.28 22.90 -18.40
N VAL A 79 2.50 23.40 -18.25
CA VAL A 79 2.81 24.54 -17.38
C VAL A 79 3.53 25.62 -18.20
N TYR A 80 3.20 26.88 -17.94
CA TYR A 80 3.86 28.05 -18.50
C TYR A 80 4.53 28.85 -17.39
N GLY A 81 5.77 29.31 -17.61
CA GLY A 81 6.57 29.95 -16.57
C GLY A 81 6.77 29.04 -15.35
N ASP A 82 6.68 29.61 -14.15
CA ASP A 82 6.87 28.87 -12.90
C ASP A 82 5.63 28.11 -12.43
N GLY A 83 4.50 28.28 -13.11
CA GLY A 83 3.24 27.60 -12.76
C GLY A 83 2.69 27.98 -11.39
N GLY A 84 1.41 27.70 -11.17
CA GLY A 84 0.74 27.95 -9.90
C GLY A 84 -0.01 26.72 -9.42
N ALA A 85 -1.33 26.75 -9.57
CA ALA A 85 -2.22 25.67 -9.14
C ALA A 85 -1.94 24.33 -9.85
N GLU A 86 -1.47 24.35 -11.10
CA GLU A 86 -1.16 23.16 -11.88
C GLU A 86 0.01 22.37 -11.30
N VAL A 87 1.02 23.06 -10.78
CA VAL A 87 2.20 22.44 -10.17
C VAL A 87 1.82 21.78 -8.84
N LEU A 88 1.02 22.48 -8.02
CA LEU A 88 0.51 21.92 -6.76
C LEU A 88 -0.41 20.73 -7.01
N GLU A 89 -1.28 20.82 -8.02
CA GLU A 89 -2.15 19.70 -8.39
C GLU A 89 -1.34 18.51 -8.94
N ALA A 90 -0.28 18.76 -9.71
CA ALA A 90 0.63 17.71 -10.18
C ALA A 90 1.27 16.95 -9.01
N VAL A 91 1.79 17.68 -8.01
CA VAL A 91 2.34 17.09 -6.78
C VAL A 91 1.27 16.28 -6.03
N ARG A 92 0.05 16.81 -5.92
CA ARG A 92 -1.06 16.08 -5.29
C ARG A 92 -1.37 14.77 -6.02
N GLN A 93 -1.44 14.80 -7.36
CA GLN A 93 -1.74 13.61 -8.16
C GLN A 93 -0.63 12.56 -8.08
N GLN A 94 0.63 12.99 -8.01
CA GLN A 94 1.76 12.12 -7.76
C GLN A 94 1.60 11.40 -6.39
N GLY A 95 1.19 12.14 -5.36
CA GLY A 95 0.85 11.60 -4.04
C GLY A 95 -0.38 10.68 -4.00
N CYS A 96 -1.13 10.53 -5.09
CA CYS A 96 -2.19 9.54 -5.23
C CYS A 96 -1.75 8.28 -6.01
N GLY A 97 -0.46 8.15 -6.32
CA GLY A 97 0.12 6.99 -7.00
C GLY A 97 0.03 7.02 -8.53
N ARG A 98 -0.24 8.19 -9.13
CA ARG A 98 -0.25 8.36 -10.60
C ARG A 98 1.13 8.69 -11.12
N GLY A 99 1.41 8.34 -12.37
CA GLY A 99 2.60 8.86 -13.06
C GLY A 99 2.39 10.32 -13.48
N VAL A 100 3.17 11.26 -12.98
CA VAL A 100 2.99 12.68 -13.30
C VAL A 100 4.22 13.28 -13.97
N VAL A 101 3.99 14.08 -15.02
CA VAL A 101 5.03 14.87 -15.68
C VAL A 101 4.56 16.31 -15.90
N LEU A 102 5.46 17.26 -15.69
CA LEU A 102 5.27 18.65 -16.08
C LEU A 102 5.88 18.88 -17.46
N LEU A 103 5.05 19.23 -18.44
CA LEU A 103 5.50 19.75 -19.74
C LEU A 103 5.64 21.27 -19.63
N ALA A 104 6.86 21.73 -19.36
CA ALA A 104 7.20 23.12 -19.09
C ALA A 104 8.49 23.52 -19.85
N PRO A 105 8.37 23.94 -21.13
CA PRO A 105 9.52 24.34 -21.95
C PRO A 105 10.38 25.43 -21.30
N ASP A 106 9.73 26.37 -20.62
CA ASP A 106 10.34 27.58 -20.08
C ASP A 106 10.49 27.54 -18.55
N ALA A 107 10.48 26.35 -17.94
CA ALA A 107 10.59 26.22 -16.48
C ALA A 107 11.85 26.90 -15.92
N SER A 108 11.74 27.54 -14.74
CA SER A 108 12.92 28.00 -13.99
C SER A 108 13.71 26.84 -13.37
N ALA A 109 14.88 27.16 -12.82
CA ALA A 109 15.64 26.19 -12.01
C ALA A 109 14.85 25.78 -10.76
N ASP A 110 14.23 26.75 -10.09
CA ASP A 110 13.47 26.56 -8.86
C ASP A 110 12.26 25.63 -9.06
N LEU A 111 11.49 25.80 -10.15
CA LEU A 111 10.38 24.90 -10.48
C LEU A 111 10.89 23.46 -10.71
N ARG A 112 12.01 23.30 -11.43
CA ARG A 112 12.59 21.97 -11.67
C ARG A 112 13.06 21.31 -10.37
N GLU A 113 13.64 22.09 -9.46
CA GLU A 113 14.08 21.61 -8.16
C GLU A 113 12.89 21.22 -7.27
N PHE A 114 11.86 22.08 -7.20
CA PHE A 114 10.63 21.81 -6.48
C PHE A 114 9.94 20.54 -6.97
N ALA A 115 9.77 20.39 -8.29
CA ALA A 115 9.13 19.21 -8.89
C ALA A 115 9.93 17.93 -8.58
N ARG A 116 11.26 18.00 -8.71
CA ARG A 116 12.15 16.88 -8.38
C ARG A 116 12.04 16.47 -6.92
N GLY A 117 11.95 17.42 -5.99
CA GLY A 117 11.77 17.16 -4.56
C GLY A 117 10.48 16.40 -4.24
N HIS A 118 9.49 16.44 -5.13
CA HIS A 118 8.22 15.72 -5.01
C HIS A 118 8.11 14.52 -5.97
N GLY A 119 9.21 14.11 -6.61
CA GLY A 119 9.24 12.98 -7.53
C GLY A 119 8.51 13.22 -8.86
N VAL A 120 8.31 14.48 -9.27
CA VAL A 120 7.67 14.85 -10.53
C VAL A 120 8.74 15.32 -11.53
N GLU A 121 8.79 14.68 -12.71
CA GLU A 121 9.74 15.08 -13.76
C GLU A 121 9.23 16.32 -14.51
N CYS A 122 10.12 17.28 -14.76
CA CYS A 122 9.82 18.51 -15.50
C CYS A 122 10.60 18.54 -16.81
N VAL A 123 9.90 18.56 -17.94
CA VAL A 123 10.46 18.35 -19.28
C VAL A 123 10.01 19.42 -20.26
N ALA A 124 10.81 19.71 -21.28
CA ALA A 124 10.54 20.80 -22.22
C ALA A 124 9.75 20.39 -23.47
N GLY A 125 9.68 19.10 -23.81
CA GLY A 125 9.17 18.61 -25.09
C GLY A 125 8.16 17.48 -24.98
N ALA A 126 7.25 17.41 -25.95
CA ALA A 126 6.19 16.40 -26.02
C ALA A 126 6.73 14.97 -26.11
N ASP A 127 7.80 14.74 -26.89
CA ASP A 127 8.44 13.43 -26.98
C ASP A 127 8.97 12.95 -25.63
N ARG A 128 9.68 13.82 -24.92
CA ARG A 128 10.20 13.50 -23.58
C ARG A 128 9.07 13.29 -22.57
N ALA A 129 8.01 14.10 -22.62
CA ALA A 129 6.84 13.91 -21.75
C ALA A 129 6.18 12.54 -21.99
N ALA A 130 6.03 12.14 -23.25
CA ALA A 130 5.50 10.84 -23.61
C ALA A 130 6.40 9.69 -23.13
N GLU A 131 7.72 9.79 -23.28
CA GLU A 131 8.67 8.79 -22.78
C GLU A 131 8.54 8.56 -21.28
N VAL A 132 8.51 9.65 -20.49
CA VAL A 132 8.39 9.59 -19.03
C VAL A 132 7.08 8.92 -18.61
N VAL A 133 5.97 9.33 -19.21
CA VAL A 133 4.66 8.75 -18.93
C VAL A 133 4.61 7.28 -19.33
N LEU A 134 5.10 6.91 -20.51
CA LEU A 134 5.12 5.52 -20.97
C LEU A 134 5.98 4.62 -20.08
N ALA A 135 7.09 5.15 -19.56
CA ALA A 135 7.90 4.45 -18.57
C ALA A 135 7.11 4.20 -17.27
N ALA A 136 6.40 5.22 -16.75
CA ALA A 136 5.57 5.08 -15.56
C ALA A 136 4.41 4.08 -15.73
N LEU A 137 3.81 4.02 -16.94
CA LEU A 137 2.75 3.06 -17.26
C LEU A 137 3.29 1.61 -17.34
N ALA A 138 4.58 1.42 -17.61
CA ALA A 138 5.25 0.13 -17.71
C ALA A 138 4.45 -0.90 -18.54
N GLY A 139 4.04 -0.52 -19.75
CA GLY A 139 3.30 -1.38 -20.68
C GLY A 139 1.81 -1.62 -20.36
N GLY A 140 1.27 -1.00 -19.31
CA GLY A 140 -0.13 -1.12 -18.91
C GLY A 140 -0.54 -2.47 -18.31
N ASP A 141 -1.82 -2.62 -18.03
CA ASP A 141 -2.46 -3.86 -17.59
C ASP A 141 -3.93 -3.83 -18.08
N PRO A 142 -4.34 -4.72 -19.02
CA PRO A 142 -5.69 -4.74 -19.59
C PRO A 142 -6.78 -4.84 -18.52
N ARG A 143 -7.69 -3.86 -18.49
CA ARG A 143 -8.79 -3.75 -17.52
C ARG A 143 -10.05 -3.24 -18.20
N ASP A 144 -11.19 -3.58 -17.64
CA ASP A 144 -12.51 -3.15 -18.09
C ASP A 144 -13.33 -2.51 -16.96
N GLY A 145 -14.38 -1.80 -17.35
CA GLY A 145 -15.30 -1.15 -16.42
C GLY A 145 -14.60 -0.33 -15.33
N VAL A 146 -14.92 -0.65 -14.07
CA VAL A 146 -14.42 0.07 -12.89
C VAL A 146 -12.93 -0.20 -12.64
N ASP A 147 -12.41 -1.38 -12.99
CA ASP A 147 -10.99 -1.71 -12.80
C ASP A 147 -10.09 -0.80 -13.63
N ALA A 148 -10.58 -0.39 -14.81
CA ALA A 148 -9.90 0.56 -15.69
C ALA A 148 -9.83 1.98 -15.10
N GLU A 149 -10.73 2.32 -14.16
CA GLU A 149 -10.77 3.63 -13.47
C GLU A 149 -9.81 3.73 -12.27
N VAL A 150 -9.23 2.62 -11.81
CA VAL A 150 -8.27 2.61 -10.71
C VAL A 150 -6.88 2.93 -11.25
N PRO A 151 -6.06 3.82 -10.65
CA PRO A 151 -4.69 4.04 -11.12
C PRO A 151 -3.86 2.75 -11.18
N LEU A 152 -3.12 2.52 -12.26
CA LEU A 152 -2.33 1.29 -12.50
C LEU A 152 -1.42 0.91 -11.33
N THR A 153 -0.76 1.89 -10.72
CA THR A 153 0.14 1.66 -9.58
C THR A 153 -0.58 0.99 -8.42
N LEU A 154 -1.84 1.39 -8.18
CA LEU A 154 -2.69 0.80 -7.16
C LEU A 154 -3.32 -0.51 -7.62
N TRP A 155 -3.83 -0.55 -8.86
CA TRP A 155 -4.40 -1.76 -9.44
C TRP A 155 -3.42 -2.94 -9.39
N ARG A 156 -2.13 -2.69 -9.61
CA ARG A 156 -1.07 -3.72 -9.58
C ARG A 156 -0.73 -4.19 -8.16
N THR A 157 -1.13 -3.47 -7.12
CA THR A 157 -0.83 -3.84 -5.75
C THR A 157 -1.63 -5.08 -5.32
N PRO A 158 -0.97 -6.16 -4.84
CA PRO A 158 -1.66 -7.36 -4.40
C PRO A 158 -2.73 -7.13 -3.34
N SER A 159 -2.48 -6.23 -2.38
CA SER A 159 -3.43 -5.91 -1.31
C SER A 159 -4.70 -5.22 -1.82
N PHE A 160 -4.60 -4.34 -2.81
CA PHE A 160 -5.77 -3.73 -3.45
C PHE A 160 -6.64 -4.78 -4.14
N ARG A 161 -6.02 -5.64 -4.97
CA ARG A 161 -6.72 -6.74 -5.65
C ARG A 161 -7.35 -7.73 -4.68
N HIS A 162 -6.68 -7.99 -3.55
CA HIS A 162 -7.22 -8.84 -2.50
C HIS A 162 -8.53 -8.27 -1.94
N TRP A 163 -8.54 -6.98 -1.60
CA TRP A 163 -9.71 -6.26 -1.10
C TRP A 163 -10.85 -6.24 -2.13
N ALA A 164 -10.57 -5.87 -3.39
CA ALA A 164 -11.59 -5.82 -4.44
C ALA A 164 -12.26 -7.19 -4.64
N ARG A 165 -11.46 -8.26 -4.75
CA ARG A 165 -11.97 -9.63 -4.87
C ARG A 165 -12.70 -10.10 -3.61
N ALA A 166 -12.37 -9.58 -2.44
CA ALA A 166 -13.11 -9.91 -1.22
C ALA A 166 -14.53 -9.33 -1.25
N GLN A 167 -14.71 -8.12 -1.80
CA GLN A 167 -16.03 -7.54 -2.05
C GLN A 167 -16.83 -8.39 -3.02
N GLU A 168 -16.24 -8.76 -4.16
CA GLU A 168 -16.89 -9.63 -5.16
C GLU A 168 -17.32 -10.98 -4.58
N ARG A 169 -16.44 -11.63 -3.80
CA ARG A 169 -16.77 -12.92 -3.13
C ARG A 169 -17.90 -12.79 -2.12
N ALA A 170 -18.06 -11.61 -1.50
CA ALA A 170 -19.18 -11.32 -0.62
C ALA A 170 -20.47 -10.98 -1.39
N GLY A 171 -20.43 -10.99 -2.73
CA GLY A 171 -21.53 -10.60 -3.60
C GLY A 171 -21.66 -9.08 -3.80
N ASN A 172 -20.75 -8.28 -3.23
CA ASN A 172 -20.73 -6.84 -3.43
C ASN A 172 -20.09 -6.49 -4.78
N ARG A 173 -20.36 -5.28 -5.26
CA ARG A 173 -19.73 -4.73 -6.47
C ARG A 173 -19.07 -3.40 -6.14
N VAL A 174 -17.80 -3.25 -6.50
CA VAL A 174 -17.12 -1.96 -6.44
C VAL A 174 -17.53 -1.16 -7.67
N ASP A 175 -18.33 -0.12 -7.49
CA ASP A 175 -18.83 0.74 -8.57
C ASP A 175 -17.84 1.87 -8.91
N HIS A 176 -17.01 2.27 -7.95
CA HIS A 176 -15.96 3.27 -8.14
C HIS A 176 -14.92 3.15 -7.02
N ALA A 177 -13.65 3.50 -7.28
CA ALA A 177 -12.59 3.50 -6.29
C ALA A 177 -11.58 4.63 -6.54
N ARG A 178 -11.88 5.82 -6.02
CA ARG A 178 -11.00 6.98 -6.18
C ARG A 178 -9.79 6.87 -5.26
N ALA A 179 -8.59 6.85 -5.82
CA ALA A 179 -7.35 6.96 -5.05
C ALA A 179 -7.28 8.34 -4.37
N VAL A 180 -7.22 8.33 -3.04
CA VAL A 180 -7.10 9.54 -2.21
C VAL A 180 -5.64 9.82 -1.92
N TRP A 181 -4.85 8.76 -1.71
CA TRP A 181 -3.44 8.85 -1.38
C TRP A 181 -2.74 7.52 -1.63
N ALA A 182 -1.47 7.56 -1.99
CA ALA A 182 -0.60 6.39 -2.08
C ALA A 182 0.84 6.77 -1.76
N MET A 183 1.55 5.84 -1.13
CA MET A 183 2.95 5.92 -0.80
C MET A 183 3.67 4.67 -1.29
N SER A 184 4.77 4.87 -1.99
CA SER A 184 5.70 3.80 -2.36
C SER A 184 6.82 3.73 -1.33
N ALA A 185 7.33 2.52 -1.06
CA ALA A 185 8.47 2.32 -0.17
C ALA A 185 9.77 2.93 -0.75
N SER A 186 9.87 2.97 -2.08
CA SER A 186 10.99 3.59 -2.79
C SER A 186 10.55 4.13 -4.17
N PRO A 187 11.33 5.04 -4.79
CA PRO A 187 11.03 5.54 -6.12
C PRO A 187 10.92 4.40 -7.15
N GLY A 188 9.80 4.35 -7.87
CA GLY A 188 9.54 3.30 -8.87
C GLY A 188 8.98 1.98 -8.30
N ALA A 189 8.91 1.82 -6.98
CA ALA A 189 8.16 0.73 -6.37
C ALA A 189 6.65 0.98 -6.48
N GLY A 190 5.86 -0.11 -6.54
CA GLY A 190 4.40 -0.04 -6.43
C GLY A 190 3.96 0.56 -5.09
N ALA A 191 2.66 0.87 -4.97
CA ALA A 191 2.13 1.44 -3.73
C ALA A 191 2.27 0.44 -2.56
N PHE A 192 3.05 0.83 -1.55
CA PHE A 192 3.25 0.08 -0.31
C PHE A 192 2.07 0.30 0.65
N LEU A 193 1.63 1.56 0.77
CA LEU A 193 0.46 1.97 1.56
C LEU A 193 -0.43 2.84 0.67
N TRP A 194 -1.74 2.62 0.71
CA TRP A 194 -2.70 3.30 -0.16
C TRP A 194 -4.01 3.57 0.56
N ALA A 195 -4.73 4.58 0.08
CA ALA A 195 -6.06 4.94 0.54
C ALA A 195 -7.00 5.19 -0.66
N VAL A 196 -8.17 4.56 -0.63
CA VAL A 196 -9.23 4.78 -1.62
C VAL A 196 -10.52 5.22 -0.95
N HIS A 197 -11.29 6.03 -1.67
CA HIS A 197 -12.68 6.34 -1.35
C HIS A 197 -13.59 5.54 -2.31
N PRO A 198 -14.07 4.36 -1.90
CA PRO A 198 -14.83 3.50 -2.78
C PRO A 198 -16.33 3.80 -2.73
N HIS A 199 -17.01 3.52 -3.84
CA HIS A 199 -18.44 3.35 -3.87
C HIS A 199 -18.72 1.86 -4.03
N VAL A 200 -19.28 1.23 -3.02
CA VAL A 200 -19.55 -0.21 -3.00
C VAL A 200 -21.06 -0.44 -2.97
N HIS A 201 -21.58 -1.12 -3.99
CA HIS A 201 -22.93 -1.67 -3.93
C HIS A 201 -22.92 -2.93 -3.05
N VAL A 202 -23.57 -2.82 -1.90
CA VAL A 202 -23.68 -3.89 -0.90
C VAL A 202 -24.90 -4.74 -1.23
N ALA A 203 -24.68 -5.92 -1.82
CA ALA A 203 -25.78 -6.72 -2.35
C ALA A 203 -26.77 -7.18 -1.28
N GLY A 204 -26.27 -7.57 -0.10
CA GLY A 204 -27.11 -7.97 1.03
C GLY A 204 -27.99 -6.85 1.59
N GLU A 205 -27.68 -5.58 1.30
CA GLU A 205 -28.39 -4.42 1.81
C GLU A 205 -29.12 -3.62 0.72
N GLY A 206 -28.89 -3.93 -0.57
CA GLY A 206 -29.51 -3.23 -1.70
C GLY A 206 -29.20 -1.73 -1.76
N ARG A 207 -28.02 -1.30 -1.29
CA ARG A 207 -27.61 0.12 -1.26
C ARG A 207 -26.16 0.31 -1.68
N VAL A 208 -25.80 1.56 -1.98
CA VAL A 208 -24.41 1.98 -2.17
C VAL A 208 -23.86 2.56 -0.87
N LYS A 209 -22.64 2.17 -0.52
CA LYS A 209 -21.84 2.76 0.55
C LYS A 209 -20.69 3.55 -0.06
N SER A 210 -20.62 4.84 0.26
CA SER A 210 -19.69 5.80 -0.36
C SER A 210 -19.23 6.89 0.60
N ASN A 211 -19.14 6.59 1.89
CA ASN A 211 -18.91 7.55 2.96
C ASN A 211 -17.71 7.19 3.85
N GLU A 212 -16.78 6.37 3.35
CA GLU A 212 -15.61 5.93 4.09
C GLU A 212 -14.38 5.85 3.21
N VAL A 213 -13.21 5.81 3.86
CA VAL A 213 -11.94 5.53 3.20
C VAL A 213 -11.48 4.14 3.62
N VAL A 214 -10.96 3.39 2.66
CA VAL A 214 -10.29 2.12 2.90
C VAL A 214 -8.80 2.35 2.76
N ILE A 215 -8.03 1.94 3.76
CA ILE A 215 -6.57 2.00 3.76
C ILE A 215 -6.02 0.59 3.64
N GLY A 216 -5.05 0.36 2.76
CA GLY A 216 -4.41 -0.94 2.61
C GLY A 216 -2.91 -0.85 2.47
N ARG A 217 -2.24 -1.92 2.90
CA ARG A 217 -0.80 -2.18 2.74
C ARG A 217 -0.56 -3.64 2.43
N THR A 218 0.69 -4.03 2.21
CA THR A 218 1.11 -5.43 2.21
C THR A 218 0.66 -6.11 3.51
N ASP A 219 0.16 -7.35 3.41
CA ASP A 219 -0.17 -8.18 4.58
C ASP A 219 1.08 -8.34 5.48
N VAL A 220 0.85 -8.52 6.77
CA VAL A 220 1.90 -8.58 7.81
C VAL A 220 1.93 -9.99 8.38
N VAL A 221 3.11 -10.48 8.73
CA VAL A 221 3.29 -11.69 9.56
C VAL A 221 3.57 -11.27 11.00
N ALA A 222 3.08 -12.02 11.97
CA ALA A 222 3.34 -11.77 13.40
C ALA A 222 3.61 -13.09 14.12
N VAL A 223 4.63 -13.11 14.98
CA VAL A 223 5.07 -14.33 15.67
C VAL A 223 4.79 -14.22 17.17
N VAL A 224 3.86 -15.03 17.66
CA VAL A 224 3.69 -15.28 19.10
C VAL A 224 4.75 -16.29 19.55
N ALA A 225 5.92 -15.80 19.95
CA ALA A 225 6.93 -16.62 20.59
C ALA A 225 6.69 -16.67 22.11
N TYR A 226 6.53 -17.87 22.67
CA TYR A 226 6.10 -18.03 24.05
C TYR A 226 6.80 -19.20 24.77
N GLN A 227 6.84 -19.13 26.09
CA GLN A 227 7.25 -20.22 26.98
C GLN A 227 6.06 -20.53 27.90
N PRO A 228 5.41 -21.71 27.75
CA PRO A 228 4.23 -22.04 28.52
C PRO A 228 4.57 -22.23 30.00
N ALA A 229 3.59 -21.93 30.86
CA ALA A 229 3.64 -22.19 32.29
C ALA A 229 2.43 -23.03 32.74
N GLY A 230 2.45 -23.52 33.98
CA GLY A 230 1.29 -24.24 34.55
C GLY A 230 0.05 -23.36 34.72
N VAL A 231 0.23 -22.03 34.77
CA VAL A 231 -0.85 -21.03 34.81
C VAL A 231 -0.72 -20.14 33.57
N LEU A 232 -1.82 -19.96 32.84
CA LEU A 232 -1.84 -19.18 31.59
C LEU A 232 -1.26 -17.76 31.76
N LEU A 233 -1.61 -17.07 32.85
CA LEU A 233 -1.12 -15.73 33.16
C LEU A 233 0.40 -15.68 33.43
N GLN A 234 1.03 -16.83 33.72
CA GLN A 234 2.46 -16.95 33.92
C GLN A 234 3.23 -17.33 32.64
N THR A 235 2.53 -17.66 31.56
CA THR A 235 3.16 -17.88 30.25
C THR A 235 3.93 -16.63 29.85
N ARG A 236 5.22 -16.79 29.54
CA ARG A 236 6.07 -15.70 29.05
C ARG A 236 5.88 -15.55 27.55
N VAL A 237 5.82 -14.32 27.08
CA VAL A 237 5.65 -13.95 25.68
C VAL A 237 6.75 -12.95 25.32
N VAL A 238 7.33 -13.15 24.14
CA VAL A 238 8.30 -12.22 23.55
C VAL A 238 7.55 -11.12 22.82
N LEU A 239 7.91 -9.88 23.12
CA LEU A 239 7.48 -8.67 22.44
C LEU A 239 8.72 -7.94 21.90
N VAL A 240 8.48 -7.01 20.99
CA VAL A 240 9.45 -6.00 20.59
C VAL A 240 8.89 -4.62 20.89
N ARG A 241 9.77 -3.74 21.37
CA ARG A 241 9.48 -2.34 21.58
C ARG A 241 10.10 -1.52 20.45
N GLU A 242 9.28 -0.74 19.76
CA GLU A 242 9.71 0.11 18.65
C GLU A 242 9.03 1.49 18.72
N PHE A 243 9.76 2.55 18.36
CA PHE A 243 9.14 3.85 18.15
C PHE A 243 8.32 3.82 16.86
N ARG A 244 7.01 4.06 16.97
CA ARG A 244 6.14 4.28 15.82
C ARG A 244 5.52 5.67 15.94
N SER A 245 5.55 6.45 14.85
CA SER A 245 4.97 7.80 14.85
C SER A 245 3.46 7.84 15.15
N ALA A 246 2.77 6.69 15.05
CA ALA A 246 1.36 6.54 15.38
C ALA A 246 1.10 6.15 16.86
N ALA A 247 2.15 5.87 17.64
CA ALA A 247 2.00 5.47 19.03
C ALA A 247 1.37 6.59 19.87
N VAL A 248 0.36 6.23 20.65
CA VAL A 248 -0.32 7.09 21.63
C VAL A 248 -0.16 6.54 23.05
N THR A 249 0.84 5.68 23.25
CA THR A 249 1.23 5.09 24.54
C THR A 249 1.96 6.12 25.39
N ALA A 250 2.07 5.85 26.69
CA ALA A 250 2.65 6.79 27.65
C ALA A 250 4.13 7.10 27.39
N ASP A 251 4.87 6.16 26.81
CA ASP A 251 6.30 6.29 26.51
C ASP A 251 6.58 6.62 25.04
N GLY A 252 5.55 6.61 24.18
CA GLY A 252 5.65 6.86 22.74
C GLY A 252 6.13 5.66 21.92
N TYR A 253 6.15 4.46 22.50
CA TYR A 253 6.54 3.21 21.81
C TYR A 253 5.35 2.27 21.66
N VAL A 254 5.34 1.48 20.60
CA VAL A 254 4.48 0.29 20.53
C VAL A 254 5.24 -0.89 21.12
N HIS A 255 4.49 -1.77 21.79
CA HIS A 255 4.97 -3.07 22.23
C HIS A 255 4.18 -4.10 21.45
N GLU A 256 4.80 -4.69 20.43
CA GLU A 256 4.14 -5.56 19.46
C GLU A 256 4.80 -6.95 19.40
N LEU A 257 4.12 -7.89 18.76
CA LEU A 257 4.73 -9.18 18.43
C LEU A 257 5.79 -8.95 17.36
N PRO A 258 6.93 -9.68 17.38
CA PRO A 258 7.89 -9.59 16.31
C PRO A 258 7.26 -9.92 14.95
N GLY A 259 7.54 -9.13 13.93
CA GLY A 259 7.00 -9.36 12.60
C GLY A 259 6.93 -8.14 11.68
N GLY A 260 6.93 -8.41 10.38
CA GLY A 260 6.95 -7.37 9.36
C GLY A 260 6.13 -7.74 8.12
N SER A 261 6.45 -7.08 7.01
CA SER A 261 5.79 -7.34 5.74
C SER A 261 6.81 -7.40 4.62
N ASP A 262 6.86 -8.54 3.92
CA ASP A 262 7.67 -8.70 2.72
C ASP A 262 6.73 -8.88 1.50
N PRO A 263 6.63 -7.89 0.58
CA PRO A 263 5.78 -8.00 -0.60
C PRO A 263 6.30 -9.03 -1.62
N SER A 264 7.54 -9.49 -1.48
CA SER A 264 8.16 -10.52 -2.33
C SER A 264 8.04 -11.93 -1.75
N ALA A 265 7.65 -12.06 -0.46
CA ALA A 265 7.53 -13.33 0.22
C ALA A 265 6.51 -14.23 -0.47
N ARG A 266 6.98 -15.40 -0.90
CA ARG A 266 6.13 -16.49 -1.41
C ARG A 266 5.74 -17.48 -0.31
N ASP A 267 6.56 -17.55 0.72
CA ASP A 267 6.36 -18.39 1.89
C ASP A 267 6.29 -17.50 3.14
N LEU A 268 5.09 -17.38 3.69
CA LEU A 268 4.83 -16.56 4.87
C LEU A 268 5.45 -17.15 6.15
N CYS A 269 5.67 -18.46 6.20
CA CYS A 269 6.34 -19.10 7.35
C CYS A 269 7.83 -18.71 7.36
N ALA A 270 8.48 -18.78 6.20
CA ALA A 270 9.86 -18.33 6.04
C ALA A 270 10.01 -16.83 6.33
N ALA A 271 9.06 -16.00 5.86
CA ALA A 271 9.04 -14.57 6.20
C ALA A 271 8.90 -14.36 7.71
N ALA A 272 7.97 -15.04 8.38
CA ALA A 272 7.78 -14.92 9.83
C ALA A 272 9.05 -15.32 10.62
N ALA A 273 9.75 -16.38 10.22
CA ALA A 273 11.01 -16.78 10.85
C ALA A 273 12.13 -15.74 10.63
N ALA A 274 12.20 -15.17 9.43
CA ALA A 274 13.19 -14.15 9.08
C ALA A 274 12.96 -12.86 9.88
N GLU A 275 11.73 -12.34 9.89
CA GLU A 275 11.36 -11.13 10.65
C GLU A 275 11.63 -11.33 12.16
N PHE A 276 11.23 -12.47 12.73
CA PHE A 276 11.51 -12.80 14.12
C PHE A 276 13.02 -12.76 14.42
N GLY A 277 13.85 -13.34 13.53
CA GLY A 277 15.30 -13.32 13.68
C GLY A 277 15.89 -11.90 13.58
N THR A 278 15.40 -11.09 12.64
CA THR A 278 15.83 -9.70 12.45
C THR A 278 15.56 -8.84 13.67
N GLU A 279 14.36 -8.98 14.26
CA GLU A 279 13.91 -8.09 15.34
C GLU A 279 14.30 -8.58 16.74
N THR A 280 14.63 -9.87 16.90
CA THR A 280 14.98 -10.44 18.22
C THR A 280 16.42 -10.93 18.33
N GLY A 281 17.11 -11.09 17.21
CA GLY A 281 18.43 -11.73 17.14
C GLY A 281 18.41 -13.24 17.33
N LEU A 282 17.25 -13.86 17.62
CA LEU A 282 17.11 -15.31 17.78
C LEU A 282 16.61 -15.94 16.48
N ALA A 283 17.46 -16.75 15.84
CA ALA A 283 17.04 -17.57 14.71
C ALA A 283 16.18 -18.75 15.16
N VAL A 284 15.01 -18.91 14.53
CA VAL A 284 14.13 -20.08 14.73
C VAL A 284 13.99 -20.87 13.44
N ASP A 285 13.97 -22.20 13.57
CA ASP A 285 13.64 -23.08 12.45
C ASP A 285 12.16 -22.89 12.06
N GLY A 286 11.89 -22.61 10.78
CA GLY A 286 10.53 -22.48 10.25
C GLY A 286 9.66 -23.72 10.49
N GLY A 287 10.26 -24.91 10.62
CA GLY A 287 9.54 -26.14 10.99
C GLY A 287 8.96 -26.13 12.41
N ARG A 288 9.42 -25.23 13.29
CA ARG A 288 8.85 -25.03 14.64
C ARG A 288 7.66 -24.07 14.64
N LEU A 289 7.50 -23.24 13.60
CA LEU A 289 6.41 -22.29 13.53
C LEU A 289 5.09 -23.00 13.23
N ARG A 290 4.05 -22.64 13.97
CA ARG A 290 2.68 -23.10 13.75
C ARG A 290 1.83 -21.95 13.25
N ALA A 291 1.14 -22.12 12.13
CA ALA A 291 0.24 -21.11 11.57
C ALA A 291 -1.14 -21.17 12.24
N HIS A 292 -1.71 -20.00 12.54
CA HIS A 292 -3.03 -19.84 13.19
C HIS A 292 -4.08 -19.17 12.31
N GLY A 293 -3.71 -18.79 11.08
CA GLY A 293 -4.57 -18.13 10.11
C GLY A 293 -4.36 -16.61 10.04
N ALA A 294 -5.30 -15.90 9.42
CA ALA A 294 -5.16 -14.48 9.15
C ALA A 294 -6.46 -13.70 9.40
N ARG A 295 -6.34 -12.49 9.96
CA ARG A 295 -7.46 -11.58 10.24
C ARG A 295 -7.07 -10.12 9.94
N GLN A 296 -8.07 -9.27 9.70
CA GLN A 296 -7.84 -7.82 9.63
C GLN A 296 -7.58 -7.28 11.03
N PRO A 297 -6.58 -6.39 11.22
CA PRO A 297 -6.31 -5.78 12.52
C PRO A 297 -7.38 -4.77 12.92
N VAL A 298 -7.84 -3.94 11.98
CA VAL A 298 -8.90 -2.93 12.21
C VAL A 298 -9.86 -2.95 11.02
N ALA A 299 -10.85 -3.85 11.05
CA ALA A 299 -11.69 -4.17 9.88
C ALA A 299 -12.54 -3.00 9.34
N THR A 300 -12.77 -1.95 10.14
CA THR A 300 -13.53 -0.76 9.75
C THR A 300 -12.71 0.28 8.97
N LEU A 301 -11.39 0.09 8.83
CA LEU A 301 -10.49 1.05 8.17
C LEU A 301 -9.42 0.37 7.33
N LEU A 302 -8.84 -0.72 7.82
CA LEU A 302 -7.66 -1.39 7.25
C LEU A 302 -8.06 -2.64 6.45
N ALA A 303 -7.60 -2.71 5.20
CA ALA A 303 -7.86 -3.82 4.28
C ALA A 303 -6.81 -4.94 4.32
N HIS A 304 -5.62 -4.66 4.84
CA HIS A 304 -4.57 -5.68 4.97
C HIS A 304 -4.90 -6.67 6.09
N ARG A 305 -4.26 -7.84 6.05
CA ARG A 305 -4.40 -8.88 7.06
C ARG A 305 -3.09 -9.09 7.80
N GLN A 306 -3.21 -9.55 9.04
CA GLN A 306 -2.12 -10.09 9.84
C GLN A 306 -2.22 -11.61 9.84
N HIS A 307 -1.13 -12.28 9.47
CA HIS A 307 -0.96 -13.73 9.49
C HIS A 307 -0.22 -14.13 10.75
N VAL A 308 -0.87 -14.90 11.61
CA VAL A 308 -0.35 -15.23 12.95
C VAL A 308 0.36 -16.57 12.91
N PHE A 309 1.59 -16.56 13.41
CA PHE A 309 2.39 -17.75 13.69
C PHE A 309 2.69 -17.83 15.17
N SER A 310 3.03 -19.01 15.66
CA SER A 310 3.53 -19.19 17.01
C SER A 310 4.72 -20.12 17.06
N VAL A 311 5.63 -19.89 18.00
CA VAL A 311 6.72 -20.81 18.33
C VAL A 311 6.82 -20.95 19.84
N GLU A 312 6.93 -22.19 20.31
CA GLU A 312 7.28 -22.48 21.70
C GLU A 312 8.81 -22.40 21.84
N LEU A 313 9.27 -21.57 22.77
CA LEU A 313 10.68 -21.39 23.09
C LEU A 313 11.06 -22.23 24.31
N SER A 314 12.28 -22.77 24.26
CA SER A 314 12.91 -23.39 25.42
C SER A 314 13.22 -22.34 26.50
N GLY A 315 13.43 -22.80 27.74
CA GLY A 315 13.82 -21.90 28.84
C GLY A 315 15.11 -21.13 28.53
N ALA A 316 16.11 -21.80 27.95
CA ALA A 316 17.37 -21.15 27.59
C ALA A 316 17.20 -20.08 26.49
N GLU A 317 16.36 -20.32 25.48
CA GLU A 317 16.03 -19.32 24.46
C GLU A 317 15.31 -18.12 25.08
N MET A 318 14.32 -18.37 25.94
CA MET A 318 13.54 -17.31 26.58
C MET A 318 14.37 -16.47 27.56
N ASP A 319 15.26 -17.10 28.33
CA ASP A 319 16.16 -16.41 29.25
C ASP A 319 17.19 -15.57 28.48
N GLY A 320 17.74 -16.11 27.38
CA GLY A 320 18.64 -15.36 26.50
C GLY A 320 17.98 -14.11 25.90
N LEU A 321 16.69 -14.20 25.53
CA LEU A 321 15.93 -13.03 25.05
C LEU A 321 15.61 -12.04 26.17
N ALA A 322 15.28 -12.51 27.37
CA ALA A 322 14.98 -11.64 28.50
C ALA A 322 16.20 -10.86 29.00
N ASP A 323 17.39 -11.45 28.89
CA ASP A 323 18.67 -10.82 29.24
C ASP A 323 19.26 -10.00 28.08
N CYS A 324 18.62 -10.00 26.90
CA CYS A 324 19.11 -9.29 25.73
C CYS A 324 18.92 -7.78 25.86
N THR A 325 20.02 -7.03 25.90
CA THR A 325 20.01 -5.56 25.89
C THR A 325 20.40 -4.98 24.53
N GLN A 326 20.57 -5.82 23.51
CA GLN A 326 20.97 -5.40 22.18
C GLN A 326 19.77 -4.80 21.43
N VAL A 327 20.05 -3.78 20.62
CA VAL A 327 19.09 -3.23 19.66
C VAL A 327 19.19 -4.04 18.36
N HIS A 328 18.04 -4.43 17.84
CA HIS A 328 17.85 -5.21 16.63
C HIS A 328 17.07 -4.41 15.57
N GLY A 329 16.68 -5.05 14.46
CA GLY A 329 16.02 -4.40 13.32
C GLY A 329 16.98 -3.97 12.20
N ASP A 330 16.43 -3.39 11.13
CA ASP A 330 17.20 -2.84 10.01
C ASP A 330 17.49 -1.33 10.19
N ALA A 331 18.68 -1.02 10.69
CA ALA A 331 19.13 0.35 10.87
C ALA A 331 19.23 1.17 9.57
N ALA A 332 19.40 0.52 8.40
CA ALA A 332 19.43 1.20 7.12
C ALA A 332 18.02 1.66 6.68
N GLU A 333 16.98 0.95 7.14
CA GLU A 333 15.58 1.30 6.94
C GLU A 333 15.01 2.14 8.10
N GLY A 334 15.83 2.45 9.10
CA GLY A 334 15.45 3.24 10.28
C GLY A 334 14.71 2.45 11.35
N GLU A 335 14.59 1.13 11.18
CA GLU A 335 13.95 0.23 12.12
C GLU A 335 14.89 -0.09 13.29
N ARG A 336 14.36 0.01 14.52
CA ARG A 336 15.12 -0.21 15.75
C ARG A 336 14.24 -0.85 16.80
N THR A 337 14.41 -2.14 17.01
CA THR A 337 13.63 -2.93 17.96
C THR A 337 14.45 -3.27 19.20
N THR A 338 13.80 -3.30 20.37
CA THR A 338 14.37 -3.82 21.62
C THR A 338 13.49 -4.96 22.11
N VAL A 339 14.08 -6.10 22.42
CA VAL A 339 13.34 -7.27 22.90
C VAL A 339 12.80 -7.02 24.31
N GLU A 340 11.56 -7.43 24.53
CA GLU A 340 10.93 -7.45 25.85
C GLU A 340 10.31 -8.82 26.10
N VAL A 341 10.49 -9.35 27.30
CA VAL A 341 9.84 -10.60 27.73
C VAL A 341 8.93 -10.28 28.90
N ALA A 342 7.62 -10.49 28.71
CA ALA A 342 6.60 -10.24 29.72
C ALA A 342 5.75 -11.49 29.92
N THR A 343 5.23 -11.68 31.14
CA THR A 343 4.18 -12.67 31.35
C THR A 343 2.87 -12.19 30.73
N PHE A 344 2.01 -13.12 30.34
CA PHE A 344 0.69 -12.79 29.81
C PHE A 344 -0.14 -11.96 30.81
N GLY A 345 0.00 -12.21 32.12
CA GLY A 345 -0.59 -11.38 33.16
C GLY A 345 -0.07 -9.95 33.15
N GLN A 346 1.25 -9.75 33.02
CA GLN A 346 1.83 -8.39 32.92
C GLN A 346 1.34 -7.64 31.68
N ILE A 347 1.17 -8.33 30.55
CA ILE A 347 0.64 -7.74 29.32
C ILE A 347 -0.79 -7.23 29.54
N ILE A 348 -1.64 -8.01 30.20
CA ILE A 348 -3.03 -7.62 30.50
C ILE A 348 -3.08 -6.49 31.52
N ASP A 349 -2.44 -6.67 32.68
CA ASP A 349 -2.54 -5.74 33.82
C ASP A 349 -1.88 -4.40 33.52
N GLY A 350 -0.80 -4.41 32.74
CA GLY A 350 -0.06 -3.22 32.33
C GLY A 350 -0.62 -2.53 31.08
N GLY A 351 -1.53 -3.18 30.33
CA GLY A 351 -2.00 -2.68 29.04
C GLY A 351 -0.85 -2.43 28.06
N LEU A 352 0.14 -3.33 28.04
CA LEU A 352 1.40 -3.11 27.31
C LEU A 352 1.20 -3.03 25.79
N THR A 353 0.27 -3.83 25.27
CA THR A 353 0.05 -3.99 23.83
C THR A 353 -1.33 -3.48 23.41
N ASP A 354 -1.50 -3.20 22.12
CA ASP A 354 -2.80 -2.84 21.60
C ASP A 354 -3.77 -4.04 21.56
N TRP A 355 -5.06 -3.75 21.33
CA TRP A 355 -6.10 -4.80 21.28
C TRP A 355 -5.85 -5.83 20.17
N THR A 356 -5.22 -5.42 19.08
CA THR A 356 -4.88 -6.30 17.96
C THR A 356 -3.86 -7.35 18.39
N THR A 357 -2.76 -6.89 18.98
CA THR A 357 -1.65 -7.70 19.49
C THR A 357 -2.12 -8.60 20.63
N LEU A 358 -2.86 -8.06 21.58
CA LEU A 358 -3.46 -8.83 22.67
C LEU A 358 -4.39 -9.93 22.13
N GLY A 359 -5.20 -9.61 21.12
CA GLY A 359 -6.08 -10.58 20.47
C GLY A 359 -5.33 -11.73 19.79
N MET A 360 -4.19 -11.45 19.14
CA MET A 360 -3.31 -12.47 18.56
C MET A 360 -2.71 -13.38 19.63
N ILE A 361 -2.20 -12.81 20.73
CA ILE A 361 -1.65 -13.57 21.86
C ILE A 361 -2.73 -14.47 22.47
N VAL A 362 -3.91 -13.93 22.77
CA VAL A 362 -5.03 -14.70 23.33
C VAL A 362 -5.43 -15.84 22.40
N ALA A 363 -5.53 -15.59 21.09
CA ALA A 363 -5.92 -16.59 20.12
C ALA A 363 -4.95 -17.79 20.10
N VAL A 364 -3.65 -17.53 20.18
CA VAL A 364 -2.63 -18.58 20.26
C VAL A 364 -2.67 -19.29 21.60
N LEU A 365 -2.58 -18.56 22.71
CA LEU A 365 -2.42 -19.17 24.03
C LEU A 365 -3.68 -19.93 24.48
N SER A 366 -4.88 -19.53 24.03
CA SER A 366 -6.12 -20.26 24.34
C SER A 366 -6.23 -21.61 23.62
N ALA A 367 -5.44 -21.82 22.57
CA ALA A 367 -5.37 -23.10 21.84
C ALA A 367 -4.27 -24.03 22.38
N VAL A 368 -3.43 -23.56 23.30
CA VAL A 368 -2.35 -24.36 23.90
C VAL A 368 -2.90 -25.14 25.10
N PRO A 369 -2.76 -26.49 25.14
CA PRO A 369 -3.13 -27.26 26.30
C PRO A 369 -2.31 -26.86 27.53
N PRO A 370 -2.89 -26.81 28.74
CA PRO A 370 -2.11 -26.53 29.94
C PRO A 370 -1.02 -27.59 30.14
N VAL A 371 0.18 -27.16 30.55
CA VAL A 371 1.26 -28.08 30.92
C VAL A 371 0.80 -28.85 32.15
N SER A 372 0.54 -30.16 31.98
CA SER A 372 0.19 -31.04 33.10
C SER A 372 1.32 -31.02 34.13
N ALA A 373 0.99 -30.78 35.40
CA ALA A 373 1.94 -30.74 36.52
C ALA A 373 2.62 -32.10 36.82
N ALA A 374 2.56 -33.08 35.92
CA ALA A 374 2.92 -34.47 36.16
C ALA A 374 4.38 -34.85 35.85
N ALA A 375 5.32 -33.91 35.87
CA ALA A 375 6.75 -34.20 35.65
C ALA A 375 7.70 -33.66 36.74
N ALA A 376 7.18 -33.41 37.94
CA ALA A 376 7.99 -33.16 39.14
C ALA A 376 7.58 -34.15 40.25
N SER A 377 7.99 -35.41 40.10
CA SER A 377 7.99 -36.41 41.18
C SER A 377 9.23 -37.25 41.10
#